data_AF-A0AAW0UFQ5-F1
#
_entry.id   AF-A0AAW0UFQ5-F1
#
_cell.length_a   1.000
_cell.length_b   1.000
_cell.length_c   1.000
_cell.angle_alpha   90.00
_cell.angle_beta   90.00
_cell.angle_gamma   90.00
#
_symmetry.space_group_name_H-M   'P 1'
#
loop_
_entity.id
_entity.type
_entity.pdbx_description
1 polymer ?
#
loop_
_entity_poly.entity_id
_entity_poly.type
_entity_poly.pdbx_seq_one_letter_code
_entity_poly.pdbx_strand_id
1 'polypeptide(L)'
;MNTVFLNMENNYSNPVGPQVVKVASWRRSLGLLPTEGSMIFQEKFSNFHGALVNVTALPFAPFWEEQKGPDNITLYSGTDFHTLAAIANALNFTPYVVPTTSWAEVARLVSERVSFMSPVYHNIMPQRLKRYDFSFVYEYGSLDFSMAPPGLQPQWKSLYYPLVDIVWAAILLALLLIPGILVMIIRGTDVRTQCDSTSRLASGAVYQDMMGMLLGQNLPRRLPTTSSSRILVGTWLMFALVIGLAYRGNLTASLTLPKYPPRPETLSQLVDTVDRITMQPYGVEFRNFFAKSDSPVFQKLARLIAFVPTIEIGQNEAVEKK
;
A
#
# COMPACT_ATOMS: atom_id res chain seq x y z
N MET A 1 58.52 14.83 -41.54
CA MET A 1 57.62 15.94 -41.17
C MET A 1 56.20 15.46 -41.40
N ASN A 2 55.52 14.99 -40.34
CA ASN A 2 54.10 14.64 -40.43
C ASN A 2 53.35 15.52 -39.43
N THR A 3 53.12 16.77 -39.84
CA THR A 3 52.20 17.69 -39.19
C THR A 3 50.80 17.33 -39.65
N VAL A 4 50.00 16.72 -38.78
CA VAL A 4 48.56 16.66 -38.97
C VAL A 4 48.04 18.06 -38.69
N PHE A 5 47.86 18.84 -39.75
CA PHE A 5 47.15 20.11 -39.69
C PHE A 5 45.65 19.80 -39.64
N LEU A 6 45.03 19.94 -38.47
CA LEU A 6 43.61 20.27 -38.40
C LEU A 6 43.49 21.74 -38.80
N ASN A 7 43.53 21.99 -40.12
CA ASN A 7 43.33 23.31 -40.68
C ASN A 7 41.83 23.65 -40.58
N MET A 8 41.49 24.58 -39.70
CA MET A 8 40.19 25.25 -39.68
C MET A 8 40.47 26.75 -39.53
N GLU A 9 41.18 27.33 -40.50
CA GLU A 9 41.08 28.77 -40.75
C GLU A 9 39.68 29.04 -41.29
N ASN A 10 38.77 29.44 -40.41
CA ASN A 10 37.63 30.26 -40.77
C ASN A 10 37.34 31.19 -39.59
N ASN A 11 37.90 32.40 -39.68
CA ASN A 11 37.69 33.53 -38.80
C ASN A 11 36.27 34.09 -39.04
N TYR A 12 35.24 33.37 -38.60
CA TYR A 12 33.89 33.92 -38.46
C TYR A 12 33.56 34.01 -36.97
N SER A 13 33.92 35.14 -36.37
CA SER A 13 33.52 35.50 -35.02
C SER A 13 32.04 35.88 -35.01
N ASN A 14 31.16 34.88 -34.93
CA ASN A 14 29.76 35.10 -34.57
C ASN A 14 29.68 35.08 -33.02
N PRO A 15 29.21 36.15 -32.36
CA PRO A 15 29.16 36.22 -30.89
C PRO A 15 28.13 35.27 -30.26
N VAL A 16 27.26 34.66 -31.06
CA VAL A 16 26.21 33.73 -30.60
C VAL A 16 26.29 32.45 -31.44
N GLY A 17 27.25 31.57 -31.11
CA GLY A 17 27.40 30.29 -31.80
C GLY A 17 28.66 29.52 -31.39
N PRO A 18 28.80 28.26 -31.84
CA PRO A 18 30.00 27.46 -31.57
C PRO A 18 31.23 28.14 -32.20
N GLN A 19 32.20 28.52 -31.36
CA GLN A 19 33.45 29.13 -31.79
C GLN A 19 34.58 28.10 -31.80
N VAL A 20 35.40 28.14 -32.85
CA VAL A 20 36.62 27.33 -32.92
C VAL A 20 37.70 28.06 -32.15
N VAL A 21 38.14 27.47 -31.03
CA VAL A 21 39.20 28.02 -30.17
C VAL A 21 40.39 27.08 -30.16
N LYS A 22 41.60 27.64 -30.36
CA LYS A 22 42.85 26.87 -30.29
C LYS A 22 43.25 26.63 -28.83
N VAL A 23 42.98 25.43 -28.33
CA VAL A 23 43.24 25.05 -26.93
C VAL A 23 44.63 24.48 -26.67
N ALA A 24 45.30 23.92 -27.69
CA ALA A 24 46.63 23.32 -27.52
C ALA A 24 47.41 23.24 -28.83
N SER A 25 48.71 22.99 -28.70
CA SER A 25 49.61 22.60 -29.79
C SER A 25 50.35 21.32 -29.41
N TRP A 26 50.70 20.48 -30.38
CA TRP A 26 51.46 19.25 -30.12
C TRP A 26 52.85 19.31 -30.75
N ARG A 27 53.87 18.95 -29.98
CA ARG A 27 55.27 18.84 -30.46
C ARG A 27 55.82 17.46 -30.16
N ARG A 28 56.48 16.83 -31.13
CA ARG A 28 56.99 15.45 -31.01
C ARG A 28 57.95 15.24 -29.83
N SER A 29 58.74 16.25 -29.45
CA SER A 29 59.72 16.18 -28.36
C SER A 29 59.16 16.55 -26.99
N LEU A 30 58.05 17.29 -26.92
CA LEU A 30 57.53 17.92 -25.69
C LEU A 30 56.09 17.50 -25.36
N GLY A 31 55.41 16.78 -26.25
CA GLY A 31 54.03 16.37 -26.09
C GLY A 31 53.03 17.50 -26.35
N LEU A 32 51.90 17.46 -25.63
CA LEU A 32 50.80 18.40 -25.72
C LEU A 32 51.10 19.66 -24.90
N LEU A 33 51.16 20.82 -25.55
CA LEU A 33 51.40 22.12 -24.95
C LEU A 33 50.10 22.93 -25.00
N PRO A 34 49.42 23.16 -23.86
CA PRO A 34 48.24 24.01 -23.80
C PRO A 34 48.57 25.44 -24.24
N THR A 35 47.63 26.14 -24.87
CA THR A 35 47.77 27.58 -25.14
C THR A 35 47.68 28.34 -23.81
N GLU A 36 48.54 29.34 -23.58
CA GLU A 36 48.56 30.15 -22.36
C GLU A 36 47.14 30.61 -21.96
N GLY A 37 46.73 30.33 -20.73
CA GLY A 37 45.42 30.69 -20.19
C GLY A 37 44.26 29.78 -20.58
N SER A 38 44.45 28.77 -21.44
CA SER A 38 43.40 27.79 -21.79
C SER A 38 43.71 26.40 -21.23
N MET A 39 42.81 25.89 -20.40
CA MET A 39 42.79 24.48 -20.04
C MET A 39 42.03 23.71 -21.11
N ILE A 40 42.66 22.66 -21.66
CA ILE A 40 42.07 21.78 -22.68
C ILE A 40 40.78 21.15 -22.17
N PHE A 41 40.73 20.86 -20.88
CA PHE A 41 39.55 20.40 -20.16
C PHE A 41 39.17 21.46 -19.13
N GLN A 42 38.36 22.42 -19.54
CA GLN A 42 37.74 23.35 -18.60
C GLN A 42 36.85 22.57 -17.62
N GLU A 43 36.81 23.04 -16.39
CA GLU A 43 35.82 22.59 -15.43
C GLU A 43 34.43 22.99 -15.95
N LYS A 44 33.56 21.98 -16.16
CA LYS A 44 32.20 22.17 -16.69
C LYS A 44 31.10 22.04 -15.63
N PHE A 45 31.33 21.34 -14.54
CA PHE A 45 30.27 20.89 -13.63
C PHE A 45 30.15 21.74 -12.36
N SER A 46 31.09 22.63 -12.08
CA SER A 46 31.06 23.55 -10.93
C SER A 46 29.96 24.59 -11.04
N ASN A 47 29.69 25.08 -12.25
CA ASN A 47 28.74 26.16 -12.46
C ASN A 47 28.08 26.15 -13.85
N PHE A 48 28.29 25.10 -14.67
CA PHE A 48 27.76 24.90 -16.04
C PHE A 48 27.83 26.08 -17.03
N HIS A 49 28.38 27.22 -16.62
CA HIS A 49 28.60 28.46 -17.34
C HIS A 49 27.39 28.94 -18.16
N GLY A 50 26.17 28.77 -17.65
CA GLY A 50 24.93 29.17 -18.33
C GLY A 50 24.51 28.22 -19.46
N ALA A 51 25.03 26.99 -19.49
CA ALA A 51 24.75 26.04 -20.56
C ALA A 51 23.27 25.65 -20.64
N LEU A 52 22.81 25.37 -21.86
CA LEU A 52 21.54 24.71 -22.11
C LEU A 52 21.74 23.20 -21.93
N VAL A 53 21.06 22.59 -20.96
CA VAL A 53 21.22 21.18 -20.60
C VAL A 53 19.97 20.40 -20.99
N ASN A 54 20.12 19.46 -21.92
CA ASN A 54 19.03 18.59 -22.33
C ASN A 54 18.64 17.62 -21.20
N VAL A 55 17.36 17.58 -20.87
CA VAL A 55 16.78 16.64 -19.90
C VAL A 55 15.61 15.90 -20.53
N THR A 56 15.38 14.66 -20.10
CA THR A 56 14.27 13.85 -20.59
C THR A 56 13.37 13.43 -19.45
N ALA A 57 12.10 13.78 -19.54
CA ALA A 57 11.07 13.48 -18.57
C ALA A 57 9.75 13.20 -19.27
N LEU A 58 8.87 12.49 -18.56
CA LEU A 58 7.48 12.28 -18.96
C LEU A 58 6.58 12.66 -17.79
N PRO A 59 5.31 13.03 -18.07
CA PRO A 59 4.32 13.27 -17.02
C PRO A 59 4.20 12.09 -16.05
N PHE A 60 4.45 12.35 -14.78
CA PHE A 60 4.37 11.40 -13.68
C PHE A 60 4.01 12.12 -12.39
N ALA A 61 2.72 12.31 -12.13
CA ALA A 61 2.25 13.02 -10.94
C ALA A 61 2.59 12.23 -9.64
N PRO A 62 2.95 12.91 -8.54
CA PRO A 62 3.09 14.36 -8.37
C PRO A 62 4.51 14.91 -8.67
N PHE A 63 5.37 14.09 -9.27
CA PHE A 63 6.81 14.39 -9.44
C PHE A 63 7.09 15.30 -10.63
N TRP A 64 6.40 15.06 -11.75
CA TRP A 64 6.55 15.81 -12.98
C TRP A 64 5.19 16.02 -13.65
N GLU A 65 4.73 17.26 -13.69
CA GLU A 65 3.47 17.65 -14.28
C GLU A 65 3.70 18.66 -15.40
N GLU A 66 2.91 18.54 -16.47
CA GLU A 66 2.95 19.43 -17.62
C GLU A 66 1.61 20.17 -17.72
N GLN A 67 1.65 21.49 -17.61
CA GLN A 67 0.50 22.36 -17.75
C GLN A 67 0.70 23.29 -18.94
N LYS A 68 -0.34 23.53 -19.73
CA LYS A 68 -0.27 24.51 -20.83
C LYS A 68 -0.49 25.91 -20.27
N GLY A 69 0.53 26.75 -20.36
CA GLY A 69 0.45 28.16 -19.98
C GLY A 69 -0.30 29.02 -21.01
N PRO A 70 -0.54 30.30 -20.68
CA PRO A 70 -1.33 31.24 -21.50
C PRO A 70 -0.80 31.48 -22.93
N ASP A 71 0.49 31.22 -23.18
CA ASP A 71 1.14 31.43 -24.50
C ASP A 71 1.53 30.13 -25.22
N ASN A 72 0.85 29.00 -24.92
CA ASN A 72 1.21 27.67 -25.42
C ASN A 72 2.63 27.21 -24.99
N ILE A 73 3.21 27.88 -23.99
CA ILE A 73 4.43 27.47 -23.31
C ILE A 73 4.07 26.36 -22.32
N THR A 74 4.75 25.22 -22.42
CA THR A 74 4.62 24.14 -21.44
C THR A 74 5.25 24.59 -20.12
N LEU A 75 4.42 24.76 -19.11
CA LEU A 75 4.84 24.99 -17.74
C LEU A 75 5.00 23.64 -17.06
N TYR A 76 6.17 23.42 -16.47
CA TYR A 76 6.47 22.22 -15.72
C TYR A 76 6.28 22.48 -14.22
N SER A 77 5.77 21.49 -13.52
CA SER A 77 5.54 21.52 -12.07
C SER A 77 5.85 20.15 -11.46
N GLY A 78 5.87 20.06 -10.13
CA GLY A 78 6.09 18.82 -9.39
C GLY A 78 7.43 18.78 -8.66
N THR A 79 7.54 17.83 -7.74
CA THR A 79 8.69 17.75 -6.81
C THR A 79 10.03 17.60 -7.52
N ASP A 80 10.09 16.74 -8.54
CA ASP A 80 11.34 16.47 -9.27
C ASP A 80 11.70 17.63 -10.20
N PHE A 81 10.70 18.31 -10.77
CA PHE A 81 10.94 19.54 -11.55
C PHE A 81 11.47 20.67 -10.67
N HIS A 82 10.88 20.90 -9.49
CA HIS A 82 11.36 21.93 -8.56
C HIS A 82 12.77 21.62 -8.06
N THR A 83 13.08 20.35 -7.83
CA THR A 83 14.43 19.90 -7.47
C THR A 83 15.42 20.19 -8.60
N LEU A 84 15.06 19.85 -9.84
CA LEU A 84 15.86 20.18 -11.02
C LEU A 84 16.07 21.70 -11.16
N ALA A 85 15.02 22.51 -10.97
CA ALA A 85 15.10 23.96 -11.07
C ALA A 85 16.01 24.57 -9.99
N ALA A 86 15.98 24.04 -8.77
CA ALA A 86 16.89 24.44 -7.70
C ALA A 86 18.35 24.09 -8.03
N ILE A 87 18.60 22.90 -8.57
CA ILE A 87 19.93 22.47 -9.03
C ILE A 87 20.41 23.35 -10.19
N ALA A 88 19.53 23.64 -11.15
CA ALA A 88 19.79 24.51 -12.29
C ALA A 88 20.16 25.93 -11.86
N ASN A 89 19.48 26.47 -10.85
CA ASN A 89 19.80 27.78 -10.29
C ASN A 89 21.13 27.78 -9.51
N ALA A 90 21.40 26.72 -8.73
CA ALA A 90 22.63 26.60 -7.94
C ALA A 90 23.87 26.39 -8.80
N LEU A 91 23.74 25.65 -9.92
CA LEU A 91 24.81 25.31 -10.84
C LEU A 91 24.74 26.11 -12.15
N ASN A 92 23.95 27.18 -12.21
CA ASN A 92 23.83 28.11 -13.33
C ASN A 92 23.74 27.43 -14.71
N PHE A 93 22.71 26.61 -14.91
CA PHE A 93 22.31 26.09 -16.23
C PHE A 93 20.82 26.23 -16.48
N THR A 94 20.41 26.12 -17.74
CA THR A 94 18.99 26.15 -18.14
C THR A 94 18.57 24.76 -18.61
N PRO A 95 17.61 24.09 -17.96
CA PRO A 95 17.12 22.79 -18.41
C PRO A 95 16.26 22.94 -19.67
N TYR A 96 16.55 22.14 -20.69
CA TYR A 96 15.75 21.99 -21.90
C TYR A 96 15.11 20.61 -21.94
N VAL A 97 13.79 20.54 -21.80
CA VAL A 97 13.05 19.28 -21.81
C VAL A 97 12.90 18.80 -23.25
N VAL A 98 13.59 17.71 -23.58
CA VAL A 98 13.50 17.06 -24.89
C VAL A 98 12.18 16.30 -24.94
N PRO A 99 11.32 16.52 -25.97
CA PRO A 99 10.07 15.79 -26.11
C PRO A 99 10.32 14.28 -26.23
N THR A 100 9.62 13.49 -25.42
CA THR A 100 9.69 12.02 -25.45
C THR A 100 8.32 11.39 -25.43
N THR A 101 8.21 10.15 -25.91
CA THR A 101 6.94 9.42 -26.04
C THR A 101 6.80 8.28 -25.05
N SER A 102 7.91 7.70 -24.58
CA SER A 102 7.90 6.52 -23.72
C SER A 102 9.06 6.52 -22.71
N TRP A 103 8.85 5.85 -21.57
CA TRP A 103 9.91 5.68 -20.57
C TRP A 103 11.12 4.91 -21.11
N ALA A 104 10.91 4.01 -22.07
CA ALA A 104 11.99 3.32 -22.76
C ALA A 104 12.84 4.30 -23.58
N GLU A 105 12.20 5.27 -24.24
CA GLU A 105 12.88 6.34 -24.97
C GLU A 105 13.64 7.28 -24.02
N VAL A 106 13.03 7.68 -22.89
CA VAL A 106 13.70 8.48 -21.85
C VAL A 106 15.02 7.82 -21.43
N ALA A 107 14.96 6.53 -21.08
CA ALA A 107 16.12 5.76 -20.66
C ALA A 107 17.16 5.56 -21.79
N ARG A 108 16.70 5.41 -23.04
CA ARG A 108 17.57 5.30 -24.21
C ARG A 108 18.34 6.60 -24.47
N LEU A 109 17.67 7.75 -24.44
CA LEU A 109 18.28 9.06 -24.71
C LEU A 109 19.35 9.45 -23.67
N VAL A 110 19.18 9.02 -22.42
CA VAL A 110 20.23 9.16 -21.38
C VAL A 110 21.41 8.25 -21.70
N SER A 111 21.17 7.00 -22.10
CA SER A 111 22.24 6.06 -22.48
C SER A 111 23.04 6.52 -23.70
N GLU A 112 22.39 7.17 -24.65
CA GLU A 112 23.00 7.72 -25.87
C GLU A 112 23.65 9.09 -25.65
N ARG A 113 23.58 9.64 -24.42
CA ARG A 113 24.11 10.97 -24.05
C ARG A 113 23.50 12.13 -24.84
N VAL A 114 22.30 11.93 -25.40
CA VAL A 114 21.49 13.00 -26.02
C VAL A 114 20.81 13.84 -24.93
N SER A 115 20.34 13.16 -23.90
CA SER A 115 19.88 13.74 -22.65
C SER A 115 20.98 13.61 -21.61
N PHE A 116 21.25 14.69 -20.88
CA PHE A 116 22.23 14.70 -19.80
C PHE A 116 21.73 13.90 -18.59
N MET A 117 20.44 13.99 -18.30
CA MET A 117 19.82 13.28 -17.17
C MET A 117 18.31 13.10 -17.36
N SER A 118 17.76 12.12 -16.65
CA SER A 118 16.33 12.04 -16.41
C SER A 118 16.04 12.42 -14.95
N PRO A 119 15.37 13.56 -14.70
CA PRO A 119 15.18 14.10 -13.36
C PRO A 119 14.07 13.40 -12.57
N VAL A 120 13.17 12.68 -13.25
CA VAL A 120 12.10 11.93 -12.58
C VAL A 120 12.71 10.81 -11.74
N TYR A 121 12.17 10.49 -10.56
CA TYR A 121 12.74 9.45 -9.69
C TYR A 121 12.89 8.10 -10.41
N HIS A 122 14.03 7.44 -10.19
CA HIS A 122 14.34 6.12 -10.75
C HIS A 122 14.74 5.16 -9.62
N ASN A 123 14.13 3.98 -9.61
CA ASN A 123 14.51 2.92 -8.69
C ASN A 123 15.91 2.39 -9.02
N ILE A 124 16.78 2.33 -8.01
CA ILE A 124 18.11 1.78 -8.12
C ILE A 124 17.99 0.25 -8.16
N MET A 125 18.19 -0.32 -9.35
CA MET A 125 18.18 -1.76 -9.58
C MET A 125 19.53 -2.24 -10.11
N PRO A 126 20.00 -3.45 -9.75
CA PRO A 126 21.31 -3.97 -10.19
C PRO A 126 21.52 -3.97 -11.71
N GLN A 127 20.45 -4.16 -12.47
CA GLN A 127 20.52 -4.13 -13.93
C GLN A 127 20.64 -2.71 -14.51
N ARG A 128 20.07 -1.70 -13.82
CA ARG A 128 20.18 -0.29 -14.22
C ARG A 128 21.54 0.30 -13.86
N LEU A 129 22.11 -0.11 -12.73
CA LEU A 129 23.47 0.27 -12.31
C LEU A 129 24.57 -0.12 -13.32
N LYS A 130 24.31 -1.08 -14.21
CA LYS A 130 25.25 -1.44 -15.29
C LYS A 130 25.20 -0.49 -16.49
N ARG A 131 24.15 0.32 -16.61
CA ARG A 131 23.88 1.17 -17.78
C ARG A 131 23.88 2.66 -17.43
N TYR A 132 23.51 3.00 -16.20
CA TYR A 132 23.35 4.37 -15.75
C TYR A 132 24.08 4.59 -14.43
N ASP A 133 24.66 5.76 -14.31
CA ASP A 133 25.09 6.31 -13.04
C ASP A 133 23.91 7.03 -12.38
N PHE A 134 23.81 6.89 -11.06
CA PHE A 134 22.79 7.57 -10.26
C PHE A 134 23.47 8.64 -9.41
N SER A 135 22.74 9.71 -9.13
CA SER A 135 23.13 10.69 -8.13
C SER A 135 23.01 10.10 -6.70
N PHE A 136 23.07 10.95 -5.69
CA PHE A 136 22.73 10.53 -4.33
C PHE A 136 21.22 10.25 -4.21
N VAL A 137 20.88 9.31 -3.33
CA VAL A 137 19.49 8.99 -3.00
C VAL A 137 18.90 10.15 -2.22
N TYR A 138 17.85 10.77 -2.76
CA TYR A 138 17.10 11.84 -2.07
C TYR A 138 15.81 11.33 -1.42
N GLU A 139 15.30 10.16 -1.82
CA GLU A 139 14.07 9.57 -1.29
C GLU A 139 14.19 8.04 -1.18
N TYR A 140 13.69 7.48 -0.08
CA TYR A 140 13.57 6.03 0.12
C TYR A 140 12.10 5.63 -0.04
N GLY A 141 11.78 4.92 -1.12
CA GLY A 141 10.44 4.38 -1.36
C GLY A 141 10.32 2.91 -0.95
N SER A 142 9.17 2.54 -0.37
CA SER A 142 8.73 1.16 -0.22
C SER A 142 7.90 0.71 -1.42
N LEU A 143 8.03 -0.57 -1.80
CA LEU A 143 7.10 -1.18 -2.75
C LEU A 143 5.90 -1.70 -1.98
N ASP A 144 4.76 -1.05 -2.19
CA ASP A 144 3.50 -1.40 -1.55
C ASP A 144 2.49 -1.92 -2.57
N PHE A 145 1.42 -2.55 -2.06
CA PHE A 145 0.32 -3.06 -2.87
C PHE A 145 -0.97 -2.34 -2.49
N SER A 146 -1.80 -2.09 -3.50
CA SER A 146 -3.12 -1.49 -3.34
C SER A 146 -4.18 -2.47 -3.81
N MET A 147 -5.22 -2.66 -3.00
CA MET A 147 -6.36 -3.52 -3.31
C MET A 147 -7.65 -2.71 -3.24
N ALA A 148 -8.66 -3.16 -3.98
CA ALA A 148 -9.99 -2.57 -3.87
C ALA A 148 -10.50 -2.68 -2.42
N PRO A 149 -11.23 -1.66 -1.93
CA PRO A 149 -11.78 -1.70 -0.58
C PRO A 149 -12.71 -2.90 -0.48
N PRO A 150 -12.55 -3.76 0.55
CA PRO A 150 -13.31 -4.99 0.63
C PRO A 150 -14.82 -4.73 0.72
N GLY A 151 -15.61 -5.66 0.18
CA GLY A 151 -17.05 -5.64 0.36
C GLY A 151 -17.44 -5.74 1.84
N LEU A 152 -18.54 -5.08 2.20
CA LEU A 152 -19.12 -5.20 3.53
C LEU A 152 -19.68 -6.61 3.72
N GLN A 153 -19.42 -7.23 4.87
CA GLN A 153 -20.08 -8.48 5.22
C GLN A 153 -21.60 -8.26 5.33
N PRO A 154 -22.43 -9.28 5.04
CA PRO A 154 -23.87 -9.15 5.11
C PRO A 154 -24.32 -8.78 6.53
N GLN A 155 -25.22 -7.81 6.64
CA GLN A 155 -25.60 -7.18 7.92
C GLN A 155 -26.22 -8.14 8.94
N TRP A 156 -26.82 -9.25 8.51
CA TRP A 156 -27.37 -10.24 9.43
C TRP A 156 -26.28 -10.91 10.29
N LYS A 157 -25.03 -11.01 9.79
CA LYS A 157 -23.91 -11.54 10.58
C LYS A 157 -23.56 -10.65 11.77
N SER A 158 -23.96 -9.37 11.74
CA SER A 158 -23.79 -8.44 12.86
C SER A 158 -24.57 -8.84 14.10
N LEU A 159 -25.57 -9.71 14.00
CA LEU A 159 -26.27 -10.27 15.17
C LEU A 159 -25.44 -11.37 15.86
N TYR A 160 -24.55 -12.04 15.13
CA TYR A 160 -23.72 -13.13 15.66
C TYR A 160 -22.38 -12.65 16.22
N TYR A 161 -21.74 -11.68 15.56
CA TYR A 161 -20.46 -11.10 15.95
C TYR A 161 -20.31 -10.53 17.38
N PRO A 162 -21.37 -10.09 18.10
CA PRO A 162 -21.21 -9.46 19.41
C PRO A 162 -20.58 -10.37 20.48
N LEU A 163 -20.64 -11.70 20.26
CA LEU A 163 -20.05 -12.70 21.15
C LEU A 163 -19.19 -13.66 20.33
N VAL A 164 -18.07 -14.08 20.92
CA VAL A 164 -17.20 -15.10 20.34
C VAL A 164 -17.83 -16.49 20.41
N ASP A 165 -17.43 -17.37 19.50
CA ASP A 165 -18.01 -18.72 19.34
C ASP A 165 -18.00 -19.53 20.65
N ILE A 166 -16.92 -19.41 21.44
CA ILE A 166 -16.81 -20.08 22.73
C ILE A 166 -17.84 -19.59 23.76
N VAL A 167 -18.21 -18.31 23.72
CA VAL A 167 -19.24 -17.74 24.61
C VAL A 167 -20.62 -18.21 24.17
N TRP A 168 -20.88 -18.26 22.86
CA TRP A 168 -22.12 -18.86 22.34
C TRP A 168 -22.28 -20.31 22.79
N ALA A 169 -21.21 -21.12 22.67
CA ALA A 169 -21.21 -22.50 23.15
C ALA A 169 -21.43 -22.59 24.67
N ALA A 170 -20.80 -21.71 25.45
CA ALA A 170 -20.97 -21.67 26.91
C ALA A 170 -22.40 -21.28 27.32
N ILE A 171 -23.04 -20.35 26.60
CA ILE A 171 -24.44 -19.96 26.85
C ILE A 171 -25.37 -21.13 26.55
N LEU A 172 -25.18 -21.81 25.42
CA LEU A 172 -25.97 -23.00 25.06
C LEU A 172 -25.81 -24.12 26.10
N LEU A 173 -24.58 -24.34 26.57
CA LEU A 173 -24.29 -25.32 27.62
C LEU A 173 -24.96 -24.93 28.95
N ALA A 174 -24.83 -23.68 29.38
CA ALA A 174 -25.46 -23.18 30.60
C ALA A 174 -26.99 -23.27 30.54
N LEU A 175 -27.58 -22.96 29.40
CA LEU A 175 -29.01 -23.09 29.14
C LEU A 175 -29.52 -24.53 29.22
N LEU A 176 -28.68 -25.53 28.92
CA LEU A 176 -29.04 -26.94 29.09
C LEU A 176 -28.84 -27.42 30.53
N LEU A 177 -27.70 -27.08 31.13
CA LEU A 177 -27.27 -27.61 32.43
C LEU A 177 -28.03 -27.00 33.61
N ILE A 178 -28.17 -25.67 33.66
CA ILE A 178 -28.71 -24.99 34.83
C ILE A 178 -30.19 -25.31 35.06
N PRO A 179 -31.09 -25.31 34.03
CA PRO A 179 -32.46 -25.77 34.23
C PRO A 179 -32.54 -27.26 34.55
N GLY A 180 -31.64 -28.08 34.00
CA GLY A 180 -31.54 -29.49 34.35
C GLY A 180 -31.25 -29.71 35.83
N ILE A 181 -30.28 -28.96 36.38
CA ILE A 181 -29.94 -28.97 37.81
C ILE A 181 -31.12 -28.47 38.65
N LEU A 182 -31.81 -27.40 38.23
CA LEU A 182 -32.98 -26.88 38.94
C LEU A 182 -34.12 -27.91 38.98
N VAL A 183 -34.39 -28.62 37.88
CA VAL A 183 -35.36 -29.72 37.83
C VAL A 183 -34.96 -30.86 38.77
N MET A 184 -33.67 -31.22 38.83
CA MET A 184 -33.17 -32.23 39.76
C MET A 184 -33.38 -31.80 41.22
N ILE A 185 -33.13 -30.53 41.55
CA ILE A 185 -33.33 -30.00 42.91
C ILE A 185 -34.81 -30.05 43.29
N ILE A 186 -35.71 -29.57 42.41
CA ILE A 186 -37.16 -29.55 42.66
C ILE A 186 -37.68 -30.98 42.87
N ARG A 187 -37.31 -31.92 41.98
CA ARG A 187 -37.70 -33.33 42.12
C ARG A 187 -37.13 -33.97 43.40
N GLY A 188 -35.90 -33.65 43.76
CA GLY A 188 -35.25 -34.16 44.97
C GLY A 188 -35.89 -33.62 46.25
N THR A 189 -36.42 -32.40 46.24
CA THR A 189 -37.17 -31.83 47.37
C THR A 189 -38.58 -32.39 47.45
N ASP A 190 -39.29 -32.56 46.33
CA ASP A 190 -40.65 -33.13 46.30
C ASP A 190 -40.70 -34.56 46.83
N VAL A 191 -39.66 -35.37 46.59
CA VAL A 191 -39.54 -36.72 47.16
C VAL A 191 -39.32 -36.70 48.68
N ARG A 192 -38.72 -35.63 49.22
CA ARG A 192 -38.39 -35.52 50.66
C ARG A 192 -39.53 -34.91 51.49
N THR A 193 -40.27 -33.98 50.92
CA THR A 193 -41.47 -33.39 51.53
C THR A 193 -42.68 -34.03 50.91
N GLN A 194 -43.22 -35.07 51.56
CA GLN A 194 -44.47 -35.76 51.19
C GLN A 194 -45.69 -34.82 51.39
N CYS A 195 -45.72 -33.72 50.66
CA CYS A 195 -46.85 -32.79 50.57
C CYS A 195 -47.47 -32.99 49.20
N ASP A 196 -48.55 -33.76 49.21
CA ASP A 196 -49.45 -33.91 48.07
C ASP A 196 -50.01 -32.55 47.64
N SER A 197 -50.26 -32.41 46.33
CA SER A 197 -51.11 -31.39 45.68
C SER A 197 -50.48 -30.13 45.07
N THR A 198 -49.14 -29.93 45.06
CA THR A 198 -48.53 -28.82 44.29
C THR A 198 -47.64 -29.28 43.15
N SER A 199 -48.31 -29.60 42.05
CA SER A 199 -47.84 -29.54 40.66
C SER A 199 -46.68 -30.45 40.25
N ARG A 200 -47.03 -31.45 39.43
CA ARG A 200 -46.19 -31.92 38.32
C ARG A 200 -45.73 -30.71 37.49
N LEU A 201 -44.68 -29.99 37.90
CA LEU A 201 -44.03 -29.06 36.99
C LEU A 201 -43.50 -29.91 35.85
N ALA A 202 -44.11 -29.76 34.68
CA ALA A 202 -43.54 -30.30 33.47
C ALA A 202 -42.12 -29.76 33.37
N SER A 203 -41.12 -30.63 33.24
CA SER A 203 -39.72 -30.20 33.09
C SER A 203 -39.58 -29.16 31.98
N GLY A 204 -40.37 -29.30 30.91
CA GLY A 204 -40.46 -28.32 29.82
C GLY A 204 -40.87 -26.92 30.26
N ALA A 205 -41.73 -26.77 31.27
CA ALA A 205 -42.13 -25.46 31.80
C ALA A 205 -40.95 -24.78 32.52
N VAL A 206 -40.15 -25.53 33.29
CA VAL A 206 -38.94 -24.98 33.93
C VAL A 206 -37.92 -24.52 32.90
N TYR A 207 -37.72 -25.28 31.83
CA TYR A 207 -36.84 -24.87 30.72
C TYR A 207 -37.37 -23.61 30.01
N GLN A 208 -38.67 -23.52 29.77
CA GLN A 208 -39.31 -22.33 29.18
C GLN A 208 -39.16 -21.11 30.08
N ASP A 209 -39.37 -21.27 31.38
CA ASP A 209 -39.25 -20.22 32.37
C ASP A 209 -37.81 -19.69 32.45
N MET A 210 -36.81 -20.59 32.50
CA MET A 210 -35.40 -20.19 32.56
C MET A 210 -34.91 -19.56 31.25
N MET A 211 -35.37 -20.05 30.10
CA MET A 211 -35.17 -19.40 28.81
C MET A 211 -35.81 -18.01 28.78
N GLY A 212 -37.04 -17.89 29.27
CA GLY A 212 -37.76 -16.62 29.38
C GLY A 212 -36.99 -15.60 30.21
N MET A 213 -36.45 -16.01 31.37
CA MET A 213 -35.60 -15.15 32.21
C MET A 213 -34.33 -14.68 31.47
N LEU A 214 -33.69 -15.55 30.68
CA LEU A 214 -32.51 -15.18 29.87
C LEU A 214 -32.85 -14.13 28.81
N LEU A 215 -34.04 -14.25 28.21
CA LEU A 215 -34.55 -13.31 27.22
C LEU A 215 -35.13 -12.02 27.84
N GLY A 216 -35.13 -11.90 29.17
CA GLY A 216 -35.65 -10.73 29.89
C GLY A 216 -37.18 -10.71 30.05
N GLN A 217 -37.84 -11.86 29.97
CA GLN A 217 -39.27 -11.99 30.29
C GLN A 217 -39.52 -11.97 31.80
N ASN A 218 -40.75 -11.66 32.20
CA ASN A 218 -41.16 -11.59 33.61
C ASN A 218 -40.93 -12.93 34.33
N LEU A 219 -40.62 -12.85 35.63
CA LEU A 219 -40.47 -14.05 36.45
C LEU A 219 -41.77 -14.88 36.42
N PRO A 220 -41.66 -16.22 36.41
CA PRO A 220 -42.80 -17.11 36.49
C PRO A 220 -43.63 -16.79 37.74
N ARG A 221 -44.96 -16.87 37.61
CA ARG A 221 -45.88 -16.66 38.74
C ARG A 221 -45.68 -17.64 39.90
N ARG A 222 -44.91 -18.72 39.69
CA ARG A 222 -44.62 -19.77 40.68
C ARG A 222 -43.12 -19.83 40.92
N LEU A 223 -42.64 -19.06 41.89
CA LEU A 223 -41.25 -19.10 42.33
C LEU A 223 -41.01 -20.33 43.21
N PRO A 224 -39.84 -20.97 43.11
CA PRO A 224 -39.54 -22.12 43.93
C PRO A 224 -39.42 -21.71 45.41
N THR A 225 -39.98 -22.53 46.28
CA THR A 225 -40.17 -22.23 47.71
C THR A 225 -38.89 -22.46 48.53
N THR A 226 -38.02 -23.37 48.09
CA THR A 226 -36.79 -23.77 48.80
C THR A 226 -35.66 -22.75 48.65
N SER A 227 -34.88 -22.52 49.72
CA SER A 227 -33.75 -21.58 49.72
C SER A 227 -32.68 -21.87 48.67
N SER A 228 -32.36 -23.15 48.43
CA SER A 228 -31.36 -23.57 47.43
C SER A 228 -31.76 -23.20 45.99
N SER A 229 -33.03 -23.44 45.63
CA SER A 229 -33.58 -23.06 44.33
C SER A 229 -33.66 -21.54 44.14
N ARG A 230 -33.90 -20.77 45.21
CA ARG A 230 -33.92 -19.30 45.14
C ARG A 230 -32.54 -18.72 44.87
N ILE A 231 -31.50 -19.26 45.50
CA ILE A 231 -30.11 -18.86 45.23
C ILE A 231 -29.76 -19.16 43.77
N LEU A 232 -30.09 -20.36 43.28
CA LEU A 232 -29.81 -20.74 41.88
C LEU A 232 -30.52 -19.84 40.86
N VAL A 233 -31.81 -19.54 41.08
CA VAL A 233 -32.57 -18.61 40.22
C VAL A 233 -32.00 -17.19 40.32
N GLY A 234 -31.61 -16.73 41.51
CA GLY A 234 -30.96 -15.42 41.69
C GLY A 234 -29.64 -15.31 40.93
N THR A 235 -28.79 -16.34 40.99
CA THR A 235 -27.55 -16.40 40.21
C THR A 235 -27.83 -16.46 38.70
N TRP A 236 -28.85 -17.20 38.27
CA TRP A 236 -29.27 -17.24 36.87
C TRP A 236 -29.72 -15.86 36.37
N LEU A 237 -30.47 -15.11 37.18
CA LEU A 237 -30.90 -13.75 36.84
C LEU A 237 -29.71 -12.79 36.71
N MET A 238 -28.72 -12.88 37.61
CA MET A 238 -27.49 -12.09 37.47
C MET A 238 -26.72 -12.45 36.20
N PHE A 239 -26.60 -13.74 35.89
CA PHE A 239 -25.97 -14.23 34.65
C PHE A 239 -26.70 -13.71 33.41
N ALA A 240 -28.03 -13.84 33.38
CA ALA A 240 -28.88 -13.35 32.28
C ALA A 240 -28.74 -11.83 32.08
N LEU A 241 -28.70 -11.06 33.17
CA LEU A 241 -28.51 -9.62 33.13
C LEU A 241 -27.14 -9.25 32.54
N VAL A 242 -26.06 -9.89 33.01
CA VAL A 242 -24.70 -9.61 32.52
C VAL A 242 -24.56 -9.92 31.03
N ILE A 243 -25.02 -11.10 30.58
CA ILE A 243 -24.95 -11.47 29.17
C ILE A 243 -25.86 -10.60 28.30
N GLY A 244 -27.07 -10.31 28.77
CA GLY A 244 -28.00 -9.45 28.05
C GLY A 244 -27.44 -8.04 27.83
N LEU A 245 -26.81 -7.46 28.85
CA LEU A 245 -26.16 -6.15 28.75
C LEU A 245 -24.92 -6.20 27.85
N ALA A 246 -24.06 -7.20 28.01
CA ALA A 246 -22.86 -7.35 27.18
C ALA A 246 -23.20 -7.55 25.70
N TYR A 247 -24.17 -8.42 25.40
CA TYR A 247 -24.63 -8.66 24.03
C TYR A 247 -25.22 -7.40 23.41
N ARG A 248 -26.11 -6.69 24.12
CA ARG A 248 -26.72 -5.44 23.61
C ARG A 248 -25.67 -4.35 23.37
N GLY A 249 -24.73 -4.15 24.30
CA GLY A 249 -23.64 -3.18 24.13
C GLY A 249 -22.75 -3.49 22.93
N ASN A 250 -22.31 -4.75 22.80
CA ASN A 250 -21.46 -5.18 21.69
C ASN A 250 -22.20 -5.18 20.35
N LEU A 251 -23.51 -5.46 20.35
CA LEU A 251 -24.35 -5.36 19.17
C LEU A 251 -24.46 -3.91 18.70
N THR A 252 -24.70 -2.96 19.60
CA THR A 252 -24.68 -1.53 19.24
C THR A 252 -23.35 -1.14 18.62
N ALA A 253 -22.22 -1.52 19.23
CA ALA A 253 -20.91 -1.25 18.67
C ALA A 253 -20.72 -1.86 17.26
N SER A 254 -21.11 -3.12 17.07
CA SER A 254 -20.99 -3.85 15.80
C SER A 254 -21.91 -3.32 14.69
N LEU A 255 -23.02 -2.68 15.05
CA LEU A 255 -23.92 -2.02 14.10
C LEU A 255 -23.43 -0.62 13.72
N THR A 256 -22.73 0.08 14.62
CA THR A 256 -22.14 1.40 14.32
C THR A 256 -20.87 1.32 13.48
N LEU A 257 -20.07 0.26 13.66
CA LEU A 257 -18.80 0.10 12.98
C LEU A 257 -18.84 -1.16 12.08
N PRO A 258 -18.84 -1.00 10.74
CA PRO A 258 -18.84 -2.15 9.86
C PRO A 258 -17.57 -2.97 10.03
N LYS A 259 -17.73 -4.28 10.23
CA LYS A 259 -16.61 -5.22 10.27
C LYS A 259 -16.18 -5.58 8.85
N TYR A 260 -15.03 -5.08 8.43
CA TYR A 260 -14.41 -5.46 7.17
C TYR A 260 -13.80 -6.86 7.27
N PRO A 261 -13.77 -7.63 6.17
CA PRO A 261 -13.01 -8.87 6.13
C PRO A 261 -11.51 -8.61 6.36
N PRO A 262 -10.77 -9.61 6.87
CA PRO A 262 -9.33 -9.49 7.04
C PRO A 262 -8.67 -9.19 5.69
N ARG A 263 -7.67 -8.32 5.71
CA ARG A 263 -6.92 -7.92 4.52
C ARG A 263 -5.55 -8.60 4.60
N PRO A 264 -4.98 -9.06 3.47
CA PRO A 264 -3.59 -9.49 3.44
C PRO A 264 -2.67 -8.35 3.91
N GLU A 265 -1.91 -8.58 4.99
CA GLU A 265 -0.94 -7.61 5.52
C GLU A 265 0.52 -8.01 5.22
N THR A 266 0.72 -9.26 4.79
CA THR A 266 2.04 -9.80 4.47
C THR A 266 2.09 -10.23 3.01
N LEU A 267 3.30 -10.18 2.44
CA LEU A 267 3.51 -10.62 1.07
C LEU A 267 3.14 -12.10 0.85
N SER A 268 3.40 -12.96 1.84
CA SER A 268 2.97 -14.36 1.81
C SER A 268 1.45 -14.50 1.70
N GLN A 269 0.69 -13.78 2.53
CA GLN A 269 -0.77 -13.79 2.47
C GLN A 269 -1.27 -13.21 1.14
N LEU A 270 -0.65 -12.14 0.63
CA LEU A 270 -1.04 -11.51 -0.63
C LEU A 270 -0.93 -12.49 -1.80
N VAL A 271 0.22 -13.17 -1.89
CA VAL A 271 0.54 -14.11 -2.97
C VAL A 271 -0.34 -15.37 -2.91
N ASP A 272 -0.88 -15.71 -1.74
CA ASP A 272 -1.83 -16.82 -1.58
C ASP A 272 -3.29 -16.41 -1.82
N THR A 273 -3.62 -15.13 -1.67
CA THR A 273 -5.00 -14.63 -1.77
C THR A 273 -5.32 -14.09 -3.17
N VAL A 274 -4.32 -13.58 -3.89
CA VAL A 274 -4.52 -12.82 -5.13
C VAL A 274 -4.09 -13.60 -6.37
N ASP A 275 -4.97 -13.64 -7.37
CA ASP A 275 -4.70 -14.32 -8.65
C ASP A 275 -3.89 -13.46 -9.65
N ARG A 276 -3.99 -12.14 -9.54
CA ARG A 276 -3.36 -11.21 -10.50
C ARG A 276 -2.99 -9.89 -9.84
N ILE A 277 -1.76 -9.43 -10.08
CA ILE A 277 -1.25 -8.13 -9.64
C ILE A 277 -0.96 -7.28 -10.88
N THR A 278 -1.55 -6.09 -10.95
CA THR A 278 -1.37 -5.19 -12.10
C THR A 278 -0.21 -4.23 -11.85
N MET A 279 0.62 -4.02 -12.88
CA MET A 279 1.74 -3.07 -12.83
C MET A 279 1.89 -2.37 -14.18
N GLN A 280 2.43 -1.16 -14.20
CA GLN A 280 2.74 -0.45 -15.44
C GLN A 280 3.84 -1.15 -16.26
N PRO A 281 4.08 -0.78 -17.53
CA PRO A 281 5.02 -1.49 -18.40
C PRO A 281 6.47 -1.53 -17.89
N TYR A 282 6.90 -0.56 -17.06
CA TYR A 282 8.22 -0.62 -16.41
C TYR A 282 8.35 -1.78 -15.40
N GLY A 283 7.21 -2.36 -14.98
CA GLY A 283 7.15 -3.52 -14.10
C GLY A 283 7.83 -4.77 -14.64
N VAL A 284 8.16 -4.83 -15.93
CA VAL A 284 8.94 -5.93 -16.53
C VAL A 284 10.27 -6.10 -15.80
N GLU A 285 10.91 -4.99 -15.43
CA GLU A 285 12.16 -4.98 -14.70
C GLU A 285 12.00 -5.57 -13.29
N PHE A 286 10.93 -5.19 -12.58
CA PHE A 286 10.59 -5.72 -11.27
C PHE A 286 10.24 -7.20 -11.32
N ARG A 287 9.45 -7.62 -12.30
CA ARG A 287 9.12 -9.03 -12.52
C ARG A 287 10.37 -9.88 -12.72
N ASN A 288 11.30 -9.41 -13.55
CA ASN A 288 12.56 -10.11 -13.78
C ASN A 288 13.45 -10.12 -12.54
N PHE A 289 13.44 -9.05 -11.74
CA PHE A 289 14.15 -8.98 -10.46
C PHE A 289 13.60 -10.00 -9.46
N PHE A 290 12.27 -10.03 -9.26
CA PHE A 290 11.62 -10.98 -8.35
C PHE A 290 11.74 -12.43 -8.81
N ALA A 291 11.68 -12.69 -10.12
CA ALA A 291 11.85 -14.03 -10.68
C ALA A 291 13.25 -14.61 -10.47
N LYS A 292 14.28 -13.74 -10.37
CA LYS A 292 15.67 -14.14 -10.09
C LYS A 292 15.95 -14.33 -8.60
N SER A 293 15.02 -14.00 -7.72
CA SER A 293 15.21 -14.14 -6.29
C SER A 293 15.17 -15.61 -5.86
N ASP A 294 15.93 -15.96 -4.82
CA ASP A 294 15.92 -17.30 -4.22
C ASP A 294 14.65 -17.58 -3.39
N SER A 295 13.90 -16.53 -3.04
CA SER A 295 12.68 -16.69 -2.24
C SER A 295 11.52 -17.24 -3.09
N PRO A 296 10.86 -18.33 -2.65
CA PRO A 296 9.71 -18.88 -3.36
C PRO A 296 8.54 -17.88 -3.41
N VAL A 297 8.41 -17.02 -2.39
CA VAL A 297 7.37 -15.99 -2.33
C VAL A 297 7.57 -14.95 -3.43
N PHE A 298 8.81 -14.48 -3.66
CA PHE A 298 9.11 -13.52 -4.73
C PHE A 298 8.98 -14.15 -6.12
N GLN A 299 9.35 -15.42 -6.29
CA GLN A 299 9.13 -16.12 -7.56
C GLN A 299 7.64 -16.28 -7.87
N LYS A 300 6.81 -16.60 -6.87
CA LYS A 300 5.35 -16.69 -7.03
C LYS A 300 4.76 -15.31 -7.30
N LEU A 301 5.20 -14.26 -6.61
CA LEU A 301 4.85 -12.86 -6.91
C LEU A 301 5.14 -12.51 -8.38
N ALA A 302 6.33 -12.84 -8.88
CA ALA A 302 6.72 -12.58 -10.26
C ALA A 302 5.77 -13.22 -11.30
N ARG A 303 5.20 -14.39 -10.99
CA ARG A 303 4.24 -15.07 -11.88
C ARG A 303 2.87 -14.39 -11.90
N LEU A 304 2.48 -13.72 -10.81
CA LEU A 304 1.19 -13.04 -10.68
C LEU A 304 1.17 -11.64 -11.32
N ILE A 305 2.36 -11.06 -11.60
CA ILE A 305 2.46 -9.72 -12.19
C ILE A 305 2.02 -9.73 -13.66
N ALA A 306 0.98 -8.96 -13.95
CA ALA A 306 0.46 -8.64 -15.27
C ALA A 306 0.65 -7.15 -15.57
N PHE A 307 0.85 -6.81 -16.85
CA PHE A 307 1.11 -5.42 -17.25
C PHE A 307 -0.13 -4.73 -17.79
N VAL A 308 -0.37 -3.52 -17.31
CA VAL A 308 -1.44 -2.62 -17.77
C VAL A 308 -0.82 -1.32 -18.31
N PRO A 309 -1.44 -0.64 -19.30
CA PRO A 309 -0.87 0.57 -19.89
C PRO A 309 -0.76 1.73 -18.89
N THR A 310 -1.79 1.94 -18.06
CA THR A 310 -1.87 3.04 -17.08
C THR A 310 -2.27 2.53 -15.70
N ILE A 311 -1.91 3.29 -14.65
CA ILE A 311 -2.30 2.97 -13.26
C ILE A 311 -3.83 2.96 -13.13
N GLU A 312 -4.52 3.90 -13.77
CA GLU A 312 -5.98 4.04 -13.72
C GLU A 312 -6.70 2.79 -14.23
N ILE A 313 -6.24 2.21 -15.35
CA ILE A 313 -6.80 0.96 -15.87
C ILE A 313 -6.59 -0.17 -14.87
N GLY A 314 -5.39 -0.29 -14.29
CA GLY A 314 -5.09 -1.29 -13.26
C GLY A 314 -5.95 -1.14 -12.01
N GLN A 315 -6.25 0.09 -11.60
CA GLN A 315 -7.13 0.39 -10.48
C GLN A 315 -8.59 0.05 -10.80
N ASN A 316 -9.08 0.40 -11.98
CA ASN A 316 -10.43 0.09 -12.42
C ASN A 316 -10.66 -1.43 -12.50
N GLU A 317 -9.71 -2.18 -13.07
CA GLU A 317 -9.77 -3.65 -13.10
C GLU A 317 -9.83 -4.27 -11.70
N ALA A 318 -9.11 -3.69 -10.73
CA ALA A 318 -9.13 -4.16 -9.34
C ALA A 318 -10.48 -3.91 -8.67
N VAL A 319 -11.19 -2.85 -9.05
CA VAL A 319 -12.52 -2.50 -8.52
C VAL A 319 -13.65 -3.29 -9.20
N GLU A 320 -13.55 -3.52 -10.51
CA GLU A 320 -14.58 -4.21 -11.30
C GLU A 320 -14.66 -5.72 -11.01
N LYS A 321 -13.55 -6.37 -10.64
CA LYS A 321 -13.51 -7.80 -10.29
C LYS A 321 -14.06 -8.14 -8.89
N LYS A 322 -14.92 -7.29 -8.33
CA LYS A 322 -15.59 -7.53 -7.03
C LYS A 322 -16.64 -8.62 -7.09
#